data_AF-A0A0F9ZB77-F1
#
_entry.id   AF-A0A0F9ZB77-F1
#
_cell.length_a   1.000
_cell.length_b   1.000
_cell.length_c   1.000
_cell.angle_alpha   90.00
_cell.angle_beta   90.00
_cell.angle_gamma   90.00
#
_symmetry.space_group_name_H-M   'P 1'
#
loop_
_entity.id
_entity.type
_entity.pdbx_description
1 polymer ?
#
loop_
_entity_poly.entity_id
_entity_poly.type
_entity_poly.pdbx_seq_one_letter_code
_entity_poly.pdbx_strand_id
1 'polypeptide(L)'
;MFDQEYFTKLLNQTVDYIQNKEKHKNVEDLDAKIESNKLALKIISEDIEDIDLKNKILQRLDNLYDTYEIIELKQRTIKSDQYSDVEEDILKNTQILKDKAKRLYNGLIFDKDVLDRVSHKISKNITDTSENIKKIKKDRNSHSIVSLLFYGLTIFLIVYFVLRFL
;
A
#
# COMPACT_ATOMS: atom_id res chain seq x y z
N MET A 1 -46.40 13.16 3.19
CA MET A 1 -47.26 13.74 2.14
C MET A 1 -46.51 13.60 0.83
N PHE A 2 -47.08 12.87 -0.12
CA PHE A 2 -46.47 12.65 -1.44
C PHE A 2 -46.35 13.98 -2.20
N ASP A 3 -45.13 14.31 -2.63
CA ASP A 3 -44.86 15.45 -3.50
C ASP A 3 -44.84 15.00 -4.96
N GLN A 4 -45.96 15.22 -5.64
CA GLN A 4 -46.16 14.84 -7.03
C GLN A 4 -45.23 15.60 -7.99
N GLU A 5 -44.90 16.86 -7.68
CA GLU A 5 -44.04 17.70 -8.54
C GLU A 5 -42.60 17.20 -8.48
N TYR A 6 -42.12 16.92 -7.27
CA TYR A 6 -40.80 16.33 -7.05
C TYR A 6 -40.67 14.94 -7.70
N PHE A 7 -41.68 14.07 -7.51
CA PHE A 7 -41.72 12.75 -8.13
C PHE A 7 -41.66 12.84 -9.67
N THR A 8 -42.47 13.71 -10.26
CA THR A 8 -42.54 13.89 -11.72
C THR A 8 -41.21 14.43 -12.27
N LYS A 9 -40.58 15.37 -11.57
CA LYS A 9 -39.27 15.91 -11.95
C LYS A 9 -38.19 14.84 -11.92
N LEU A 10 -38.13 14.04 -10.86
CA LEU A 10 -37.15 12.96 -10.72
C LEU A 10 -37.36 11.86 -11.78
N LEU A 11 -38.61 11.52 -12.07
CA LEU A 11 -38.96 10.57 -13.12
C LEU A 11 -38.50 11.06 -14.49
N ASN A 12 -38.81 12.31 -14.85
CA ASN A 12 -38.41 12.90 -16.13
C ASN A 12 -36.89 13.00 -16.27
N GLN A 13 -36.18 13.37 -15.20
CA GLN A 13 -34.71 13.37 -15.18
C GLN A 13 -34.14 11.97 -15.42
N THR A 14 -34.76 10.94 -14.81
CA THR A 14 -34.33 9.56 -14.97
C THR A 14 -34.58 9.05 -16.40
N VAL A 15 -35.73 9.39 -17.00
CA VAL A 15 -36.01 9.09 -18.42
C VAL A 15 -35.00 9.75 -19.34
N ASP A 16 -34.67 11.02 -19.09
CA ASP A 16 -33.69 11.77 -19.88
C ASP A 16 -32.30 11.14 -19.79
N TYR A 17 -31.87 10.73 -18.60
CA TYR A 17 -30.62 9.99 -18.41
C TYR A 17 -30.59 8.67 -19.17
N ILE A 18 -31.69 7.90 -19.15
CA ILE A 18 -31.77 6.63 -19.87
C ILE A 18 -31.68 6.84 -21.39
N GLN A 19 -32.40 7.84 -21.91
CA GLN A 19 -32.45 8.11 -23.36
C GLN A 19 -31.16 8.73 -23.91
N ASN A 20 -30.48 9.57 -23.13
CA ASN A 20 -29.26 10.26 -23.56
C ASN A 20 -27.97 9.60 -23.06
N LYS A 21 -28.05 8.38 -22.50
CA LYS A 21 -26.91 7.62 -21.96
C LYS A 21 -25.71 7.53 -22.92
N GLU A 22 -25.95 7.43 -24.23
CA GLU A 22 -24.90 7.35 -25.27
C GLU A 22 -24.17 8.67 -25.57
N LYS A 23 -24.76 9.81 -25.20
CA LYS A 23 -24.17 11.15 -25.47
C LYS A 23 -23.28 11.67 -24.34
N HIS A 24 -23.30 11.04 -23.17
CA HIS A 24 -22.57 11.50 -22.00
C HIS A 24 -21.17 10.87 -21.90
N LYS A 25 -20.15 11.71 -21.69
CA LYS A 25 -18.73 11.29 -21.60
C LYS A 25 -18.41 10.41 -20.39
N ASN A 26 -19.22 10.44 -19.32
CA ASN A 26 -19.04 9.65 -18.11
C ASN A 26 -20.23 8.72 -17.90
N VAL A 27 -20.17 7.54 -18.54
CA VAL A 27 -21.25 6.55 -18.51
C VAL A 27 -21.40 5.91 -17.13
N GLU A 28 -20.31 5.70 -16.39
CA GLU A 28 -20.36 5.08 -15.04
C GLU A 28 -21.04 5.95 -13.98
N ASP A 29 -20.76 7.26 -13.96
CA ASP A 29 -21.40 8.21 -13.04
C ASP A 29 -22.90 8.38 -13.34
N LEU A 30 -23.28 8.17 -14.60
CA LEU A 30 -24.66 8.25 -15.04
C LEU A 30 -25.47 7.00 -14.64
N ASP A 31 -24.84 5.82 -14.68
CA ASP A 31 -25.46 4.56 -14.23
C ASP A 31 -25.72 4.56 -12.73
N ALA A 32 -24.77 5.06 -11.92
CA ALA A 32 -24.96 5.23 -10.49
C ALA A 32 -26.13 6.19 -10.17
N LYS A 33 -26.28 7.27 -10.95
CA LYS A 33 -27.39 8.24 -10.81
C LYS A 33 -28.74 7.64 -11.20
N ILE A 34 -28.79 6.86 -12.28
CA ILE A 34 -30.01 6.16 -12.69
C ILE A 34 -30.44 5.22 -11.57
N GLU A 35 -29.56 4.33 -11.09
CA GLU A 35 -29.88 3.38 -10.02
C GLU A 35 -30.32 4.08 -8.72
N SER A 36 -29.65 5.16 -8.33
CA SER A 36 -30.05 5.96 -7.17
C SER A 36 -31.45 6.56 -7.35
N ASN A 37 -31.76 7.08 -8.54
CA ASN A 37 -33.07 7.63 -8.83
C ASN A 37 -34.16 6.55 -8.87
N LYS A 38 -33.88 5.34 -9.37
CA LYS A 38 -34.82 4.21 -9.31
C LYS A 38 -35.22 3.90 -7.88
N LEU A 39 -34.22 3.80 -6.99
CA LEU A 39 -34.45 3.50 -5.58
C LEU A 39 -35.24 4.62 -4.91
N ALA A 40 -34.90 5.88 -5.19
CA ALA A 40 -35.62 7.04 -4.68
C ALA A 40 -37.08 7.08 -5.16
N LEU A 41 -37.35 6.85 -6.46
CA LEU A 41 -38.71 6.81 -7.01
C LEU A 41 -39.54 5.69 -6.39
N LYS A 42 -38.94 4.52 -6.13
CA LYS A 42 -39.60 3.41 -5.45
C LYS A 42 -39.99 3.80 -4.01
N ILE A 43 -39.08 4.37 -3.24
CA ILE A 43 -39.35 4.81 -1.87
C ILE A 43 -40.44 5.89 -1.85
N ILE A 44 -40.35 6.90 -2.73
CA ILE A 44 -41.37 7.96 -2.80
C ILE A 44 -42.75 7.40 -3.18
N SER A 45 -42.80 6.35 -4.01
CA SER A 45 -44.05 5.70 -4.37
C SER A 45 -44.67 4.88 -3.22
N GLU A 46 -43.89 4.51 -2.20
CA GLU A 46 -44.41 3.81 -1.03
C GLU A 46 -45.28 4.73 -0.16
N ASP A 47 -44.95 6.02 -0.11
CA ASP A 47 -45.63 7.09 0.63
C ASP A 47 -46.97 7.56 -0.01
N ILE A 48 -47.39 6.94 -1.12
CA ILE A 48 -48.67 7.23 -1.76
C ILE A 48 -49.80 6.50 -1.01
N GLU A 49 -50.72 7.27 -0.43
CA GLU A 49 -51.88 6.74 0.30
C GLU A 49 -52.98 6.19 -0.63
N ASP A 50 -53.13 6.76 -1.84
CA ASP A 50 -54.05 6.29 -2.86
C ASP A 50 -53.52 5.00 -3.53
N ILE A 51 -54.15 3.88 -3.20
CA ILE A 51 -53.77 2.55 -3.67
C ILE A 51 -53.85 2.43 -5.20
N ASP A 52 -54.86 3.04 -5.84
CA ASP A 52 -55.03 2.96 -7.29
C ASP A 52 -53.97 3.80 -8.02
N LEU A 53 -53.64 4.97 -7.48
CA LEU A 53 -52.56 5.82 -7.99
C LEU A 53 -51.20 5.15 -7.79
N LYS A 54 -50.97 4.56 -6.61
CA LYS A 54 -49.76 3.80 -6.28
C LYS A 54 -49.53 2.67 -7.25
N ASN A 55 -50.55 1.85 -7.52
CA ASN A 55 -50.45 0.73 -8.45
C ASN A 55 -50.14 1.18 -9.89
N LYS A 56 -50.77 2.27 -10.36
CA LYS A 56 -50.47 2.85 -11.68
C LYS A 56 -49.04 3.38 -11.78
N ILE A 57 -48.54 3.99 -10.72
CA ILE A 57 -47.18 4.53 -10.66
C ILE A 57 -46.16 3.40 -10.61
N LEU A 58 -46.37 2.38 -9.78
CA LEU A 58 -45.52 1.19 -9.72
C LEU A 58 -45.46 0.48 -11.08
N GLN A 59 -46.59 0.29 -11.74
CA GLN A 59 -46.63 -0.31 -13.08
C GLN A 59 -45.86 0.53 -14.12
N ARG A 60 -45.91 1.86 -14.02
CA ARG A 60 -45.11 2.75 -14.88
C ARG A 60 -43.62 2.67 -14.58
N LEU A 61 -43.24 2.56 -13.31
CA LEU A 61 -41.85 2.38 -12.89
C LEU A 61 -41.30 1.04 -13.38
N ASP A 62 -42.06 -0.05 -13.23
CA ASP A 62 -41.68 -1.38 -13.71
C ASP A 62 -41.43 -1.39 -15.23
N ASN A 63 -42.35 -0.83 -16.01
CA ASN A 63 -42.16 -0.71 -17.48
C ASN A 63 -40.90 0.10 -17.86
N LEU A 64 -40.55 1.12 -17.06
CA LEU A 64 -39.36 1.93 -17.27
C LEU A 64 -38.09 1.14 -16.91
N TYR A 65 -38.14 0.33 -15.85
CA TYR A 65 -37.06 -0.57 -15.46
C TYR A 65 -36.82 -1.66 -16.50
N ASP A 66 -37.87 -2.30 -17.01
CA ASP A 66 -37.77 -3.31 -18.07
C ASP A 66 -37.14 -2.71 -19.33
N THR A 67 -37.53 -1.49 -19.70
CA THR A 67 -36.95 -0.79 -20.85
C THR A 67 -35.45 -0.50 -20.65
N TYR A 68 -35.05 -0.11 -19.43
CA TYR A 68 -33.65 0.10 -19.09
C TYR A 68 -32.84 -1.20 -19.14
N GLU A 69 -33.33 -2.29 -18.57
CA GLU A 69 -32.65 -3.59 -18.59
C GLU A 69 -32.45 -4.11 -20.02
N ILE A 70 -33.44 -3.94 -20.90
CA ILE A 70 -33.31 -4.32 -22.32
C ILE A 70 -32.23 -3.50 -23.03
N ILE A 71 -32.12 -2.20 -22.73
CA ILE A 71 -31.07 -1.32 -23.28
C ILE A 71 -29.70 -1.72 -22.74
N GLU A 72 -29.60 -2.01 -21.44
CA GLU A 72 -28.37 -2.44 -20.79
C GLU A 72 -27.89 -3.81 -21.32
N LEU A 73 -28.80 -4.77 -21.50
CA LEU A 73 -28.49 -6.07 -22.09
C LEU A 73 -27.95 -5.92 -23.52
N LYS A 74 -28.55 -5.07 -24.35
CA LYS A 74 -28.03 -4.78 -25.70
C LYS A 74 -26.64 -4.16 -25.68
N GLN A 75 -26.35 -3.25 -24.73
CA GLN A 75 -25.02 -2.67 -24.56
C GLN A 75 -23.99 -3.70 -24.07
N ARG A 76 -24.39 -4.65 -23.19
CA ARG A 76 -23.53 -5.75 -22.74
C ARG A 76 -23.18 -6.70 -23.88
N THR A 77 -24.12 -6.99 -24.78
CA THR A 77 -23.87 -7.83 -25.97
C THR A 77 -22.89 -7.17 -26.95
N ILE A 78 -22.95 -5.84 -27.13
CA ILE A 78 -21.99 -5.10 -27.97
C ILE A 78 -20.60 -5.04 -27.32
N LYS A 79 -20.51 -5.00 -25.98
CA LYS A 79 -19.23 -5.08 -25.26
C LYS A 79 -18.60 -6.48 -25.25
N SER A 80 -19.38 -7.55 -25.49
CA SER A 80 -18.89 -8.94 -25.51
C SER A 80 -17.74 -9.16 -26.50
N ASP A 81 -17.73 -8.48 -27.66
CA ASP A 81 -16.64 -8.57 -28.63
C ASP A 81 -15.37 -7.81 -28.20
N GLN A 82 -15.46 -6.90 -27.23
CA GLN A 82 -14.31 -6.22 -26.61
C GLN A 82 -13.76 -6.95 -25.36
N TYR A 83 -14.55 -7.82 -24.72
CA TYR A 83 -14.11 -8.54 -23.52
C TYR A 83 -12.99 -9.56 -23.79
N SER A 84 -12.91 -10.12 -25.01
CA SER A 84 -11.81 -10.99 -25.45
C SER A 84 -10.44 -10.29 -25.34
N ASP A 85 -10.32 -9.07 -25.87
CA ASP A 85 -9.07 -8.30 -25.83
C ASP A 85 -8.72 -7.86 -24.40
N VAL A 86 -9.73 -7.51 -23.60
CA VAL A 86 -9.53 -7.10 -22.20
C VAL A 86 -9.09 -8.28 -21.34
N GLU A 87 -9.62 -9.49 -21.57
CA GLU A 87 -9.24 -10.69 -20.83
C GLU A 87 -7.81 -11.11 -21.15
N GLU A 88 -7.38 -11.00 -22.42
CA GLU A 88 -6.00 -11.22 -22.83
C GLU A 88 -5.03 -10.19 -22.23
N ASP A 89 -5.42 -8.91 -22.20
CA ASP A 89 -4.63 -7.84 -21.58
C ASP A 89 -4.54 -8.01 -20.05
N ILE A 90 -5.62 -8.42 -19.38
CA ILE A 90 -5.61 -8.73 -17.94
C ILE A 90 -4.68 -9.91 -17.68
N LEU A 91 -4.74 -10.97 -18.49
CA LEU A 91 -3.89 -12.14 -18.33
C LEU A 91 -2.41 -11.76 -18.50
N LYS A 92 -2.09 -10.98 -19.53
CA LYS A 92 -0.75 -10.46 -19.82
C LYS A 92 -0.23 -9.56 -18.70
N ASN A 93 -1.05 -8.63 -18.22
CA ASN A 93 -0.70 -7.75 -17.11
C ASN A 93 -0.51 -8.53 -15.80
N THR A 94 -1.32 -9.57 -15.57
CA THR A 94 -1.17 -10.46 -14.41
C THR A 94 0.12 -11.25 -14.46
N GLN A 95 0.51 -11.76 -15.64
CA GLN A 95 1.81 -12.41 -15.84
C GLN A 95 2.97 -11.45 -15.59
N ILE A 96 2.91 -10.23 -16.13
CA ILE A 96 3.93 -9.19 -15.88
C ILE A 96 4.02 -8.85 -14.39
N LEU A 97 2.89 -8.75 -13.70
CA LEU A 97 2.85 -8.48 -12.27
C LEU A 97 3.48 -9.62 -11.46
N LYS A 98 3.16 -10.88 -11.81
CA LYS A 98 3.75 -12.07 -11.20
C LYS A 98 5.27 -12.09 -11.37
N ASP A 99 5.77 -11.76 -12.55
CA ASP A 99 7.20 -11.69 -12.81
C ASP A 99 7.88 -10.55 -12.03
N LYS A 100 7.23 -9.38 -11.94
CA LYS A 100 7.72 -8.27 -11.10
C LYS A 100 7.77 -8.67 -9.62
N ALA A 101 6.73 -9.34 -9.12
CA ALA A 101 6.68 -9.83 -7.74
C ALA A 101 7.80 -10.85 -7.47
N LYS A 102 8.05 -11.75 -8.42
CA LYS A 102 9.16 -12.72 -8.31
C LYS A 102 10.53 -12.04 -8.30
N ARG A 103 10.75 -11.04 -9.15
CA ARG A 103 12.00 -10.24 -9.15
C ARG A 103 12.19 -9.50 -7.83
N LEU A 104 11.12 -8.89 -7.31
CA LEU A 104 11.15 -8.20 -6.02
C LEU A 104 11.51 -9.17 -4.89
N TYR A 105 10.87 -10.33 -4.84
CA TYR A 105 11.16 -11.36 -3.84
C TYR A 105 12.62 -11.83 -3.89
N ASN A 106 13.14 -12.09 -5.09
CA ASN A 106 14.54 -12.46 -5.27
C ASN A 106 15.50 -11.33 -4.85
N GLY A 107 15.15 -10.07 -5.14
CA GLY A 107 15.90 -8.90 -4.68
C GLY A 107 15.95 -8.82 -3.16
N LEU A 108 14.83 -9.03 -2.48
CA LEU A 108 14.76 -9.04 -1.01
C LEU A 108 15.60 -10.17 -0.39
N ILE A 109 15.62 -11.36 -1.00
CA ILE A 109 16.50 -12.45 -0.55
C ILE A 109 17.97 -12.05 -0.67
N PHE A 110 18.35 -11.44 -1.80
CA PHE A 110 19.71 -10.98 -2.03
C PHE A 110 20.11 -9.90 -1.01
N ASP A 111 19.24 -8.91 -0.78
CA ASP A 111 19.49 -7.83 0.17
C ASP A 111 19.63 -8.38 1.60
N LYS A 112 18.82 -9.37 1.97
CA LYS A 112 18.95 -10.06 3.26
C LYS A 112 20.32 -10.75 3.40
N ASP A 113 20.77 -11.47 2.38
CA ASP A 113 22.08 -12.14 2.38
C ASP A 113 23.24 -11.12 2.45
N VAL A 114 23.11 -9.96 1.80
CA VAL A 114 24.05 -8.85 1.96
C VAL A 114 24.06 -8.31 3.40
N LEU A 115 22.88 -8.08 3.99
CA LEU A 115 22.77 -7.61 5.37
C LEU A 115 23.37 -8.60 6.37
N ASP A 116 23.16 -9.90 6.18
CA ASP A 116 23.74 -10.94 7.02
C ASP A 116 25.28 -10.93 6.93
N ARG A 117 25.83 -10.79 5.71
CA ARG A 117 27.29 -10.63 5.51
C ARG A 117 27.84 -9.36 6.17
N VAL A 118 27.14 -8.24 6.05
CA VAL A 118 27.54 -6.95 6.64
C VAL A 118 27.50 -7.06 8.17
N SER A 119 26.42 -7.60 8.72
CA SER A 119 26.25 -7.85 10.15
C SER A 119 27.38 -8.74 10.70
N HIS A 120 27.71 -9.83 9.99
CA HIS A 120 28.82 -10.70 10.37
C HIS A 120 30.18 -9.97 10.36
N LYS A 121 30.45 -9.16 9.32
CA LYS A 121 31.67 -8.33 9.25
C LYS A 121 31.74 -7.30 10.39
N ILE A 122 30.63 -6.64 10.70
CA ILE A 122 30.56 -5.66 11.80
C ILE A 122 30.82 -6.37 13.13
N SER A 123 30.14 -7.49 13.40
CA SER A 123 30.31 -8.26 14.63
C SER A 123 31.75 -8.75 14.80
N LYS A 124 32.36 -9.25 13.71
CA LYS A 124 33.78 -9.61 13.71
C LYS A 124 34.68 -8.41 14.01
N ASN A 125 34.48 -7.28 13.34
CA ASN A 125 35.27 -6.07 13.57
C ASN A 125 35.12 -5.54 15.01
N ILE A 126 33.91 -5.60 15.59
CA ILE A 126 33.67 -5.22 17.00
C ILE A 126 34.44 -6.15 17.93
N THR A 127 34.42 -7.46 17.65
CA THR A 127 35.14 -8.47 18.44
C THR A 127 36.65 -8.25 18.36
N ASP A 128 37.19 -8.10 17.15
CA ASP A 128 38.61 -7.85 16.89
C ASP A 128 39.07 -6.54 17.54
N THR A 129 38.25 -5.48 17.46
CA THR A 129 38.53 -4.19 18.10
C THR A 129 38.52 -4.33 19.64
N SER A 130 37.55 -5.06 20.19
CA SER A 130 37.47 -5.32 21.63
C SER A 130 38.69 -6.11 22.13
N GLU A 131 39.12 -7.13 21.38
CA GLU A 131 40.35 -7.89 21.68
C GLU A 131 41.60 -7.01 21.60
N ASN A 132 41.71 -6.17 20.57
CA ASN A 132 42.84 -5.25 20.43
C ASN A 132 42.89 -4.22 21.57
N ILE A 133 41.75 -3.68 21.99
CA ILE A 133 41.66 -2.79 23.16
C ILE A 133 42.10 -3.53 24.43
N LYS A 134 41.68 -4.79 24.62
CA LYS A 134 42.11 -5.62 25.76
C LYS A 134 43.62 -5.86 25.75
N LYS A 135 44.21 -6.15 24.57
CA LYS A 135 45.67 -6.32 24.40
C LYS A 135 46.41 -5.04 24.73
N ILE A 136 45.98 -3.89 24.19
CA ILE A 136 46.58 -2.57 24.51
C ILE A 136 46.50 -2.28 26.02
N LYS A 137 45.37 -2.58 26.67
CA LYS A 137 45.23 -2.40 28.12
C LYS A 137 46.15 -3.33 28.93
N LYS A 138 46.39 -4.55 28.45
CA LYS A 138 47.30 -5.52 29.07
C LYS A 138 48.78 -5.11 28.89
N ASP A 139 49.15 -4.66 27.69
CA ASP A 139 50.52 -4.23 27.38
C ASP A 139 50.89 -2.91 28.06
N ARG A 140 49.92 -2.01 28.30
CA ARG A 140 50.15 -0.79 29.12
C ARG A 140 50.57 -1.11 30.56
N ASN A 141 50.28 -2.31 31.05
CA ASN A 141 50.67 -2.78 32.38
C ASN A 141 51.98 -3.57 32.40
N SER A 142 52.65 -3.80 31.26
CA SER A 142 53.85 -4.66 31.22
C SER A 142 55.12 -3.98 31.74
N HIS A 143 55.21 -2.65 31.63
CA HIS A 143 56.27 -1.86 32.26
C HIS A 143 55.68 -0.63 32.95
N SER A 144 55.45 -0.75 34.25
CA SER A 144 55.05 0.38 35.07
C SER A 144 56.17 1.42 35.07
N ILE A 145 55.85 2.67 34.73
CA ILE A 145 56.77 3.82 34.82
C ILE A 145 57.45 3.88 36.20
N VAL A 146 56.75 3.44 37.25
CA VAL A 146 57.27 3.33 38.61
C VAL A 146 58.45 2.36 38.71
N SER A 147 58.41 1.22 38.02
CA SER A 147 59.51 0.26 37.97
C SER A 147 60.74 0.87 37.30
N LEU A 148 60.55 1.62 36.21
CA LEU A 148 61.63 2.26 35.47
C LEU A 148 62.30 3.36 36.30
N LEU A 149 61.50 4.17 37.02
CA LEU A 149 61.99 5.14 38.01
C LEU A 149 62.75 4.48 39.15
N PHE A 150 62.29 3.32 39.64
CA PHE A 150 62.96 2.57 40.71
C PHE A 150 64.32 2.03 40.28
N TYR A 151 64.43 1.51 39.04
CA TYR A 151 65.72 1.11 38.48
C TYR A 151 66.67 2.29 38.36
N GLY A 152 66.20 3.45 37.88
CA GLY A 152 67.00 4.67 37.81
C GLY A 152 67.51 5.13 39.19
N LEU A 153 66.64 5.12 40.20
CA LEU A 153 67.01 5.44 41.58
C LEU A 153 68.05 4.46 42.15
N THR A 154 67.88 3.17 41.88
CA THR A 154 68.79 2.11 42.36
C THR A 154 70.17 2.27 41.74
N ILE A 155 70.25 2.51 40.42
CA ILE A 155 71.51 2.79 39.73
C ILE A 155 72.16 4.04 40.29
N PHE A 156 71.39 5.12 40.48
CA PHE A 156 71.90 6.35 41.07
C PHE A 156 72.50 6.13 42.47
N LEU A 157 71.81 5.39 43.33
CA LEU A 157 72.30 5.05 44.67
C LEU A 157 73.59 4.23 44.62
N ILE A 158 73.68 3.23 43.74
CA ILE A 158 74.89 2.42 43.57
C ILE A 158 76.06 3.29 43.12
N VAL A 159 75.87 4.10 42.07
CA VAL A 159 76.92 4.98 41.54
C VAL A 159 77.34 6.02 42.58
N TYR A 160 76.38 6.62 43.28
CA TYR A 160 76.66 7.58 44.36
C TYR A 160 77.47 6.94 45.49
N PHE A 161 77.13 5.71 45.89
CA PHE A 161 77.85 4.98 46.92
C PHE A 161 79.28 4.67 46.49
N VAL A 162 79.49 4.21 45.24
CA VAL A 162 80.82 3.97 44.68
C VAL A 162 81.63 5.26 44.64
N LEU A 163 81.09 6.37 44.14
CA LEU A 163 81.83 7.65 44.08
C LEU A 163 82.18 8.23 45.46
N ARG A 164 81.40 7.93 46.48
CA ARG A 164 81.58 8.50 47.82
C ARG A 164 82.46 7.66 48.74
N PHE A 165 82.47 6.34 48.56
CA PHE A 165 83.14 5.40 49.46
C PHE A 165 84.29 4.60 48.82
N LEU A 166 84.49 4.72 47.51
CA LEU A 166 85.67 4.24 46.80
C LEU A 166 86.60 5.41 46.48
#